data_AF-A0A7C3WXU8-F1
#
_entry.id   AF-A0A7C3WXU8-F1
#
_cell.length_a   1.000
_cell.length_b   1.000
_cell.length_c   1.000
_cell.angle_alpha   90.00
_cell.angle_beta   90.00
_cell.angle_gamma   90.00
#
_symmetry.space_group_name_H-M   'P 1'
#
loop_
_entity.id
_entity.type
_entity.pdbx_description
1 polymer ?
#
loop_
_entity_poly.entity_id
_entity_poly.type
_entity_poly.pdbx_seq_one_letter_code
_entity_poly.pdbx_strand_id
1 'polypeptide(L)'
;MSYPKRMEMIICYSLLWIFFSGNGCFFSSPKEFIPLNSSQVVFWDRQTAESAVFIKTKANEFNEQCPGLPVKVEKAGGYAEIFRKVSASIQARKLPALAVSYESMTSE
;
A
#
# COMPACT_ATOMS: atom_id res chain seq x y z
N MET A 1 37.69 -28.85 42.78
CA MET A 1 38.89 -29.50 42.21
C MET A 1 38.56 -29.87 40.77
N SER A 2 39.26 -29.24 39.82
CA SER A 2 39.47 -29.52 38.39
C SER A 2 38.44 -30.26 37.52
N TYR A 3 38.05 -29.57 36.43
CA TYR A 3 37.55 -30.09 35.15
C TYR A 3 38.51 -31.07 34.45
N PRO A 4 38.02 -31.83 33.47
CA PRO A 4 38.57 -31.76 32.11
C PRO A 4 37.43 -31.52 31.09
N LYS A 5 37.28 -30.43 30.31
CA LYS A 5 38.16 -29.57 29.48
C LYS A 5 38.88 -30.28 28.31
N ARG A 6 38.22 -31.25 27.63
CA ARG A 6 38.74 -31.73 26.34
C ARG A 6 37.75 -32.34 25.33
N MET A 7 36.45 -32.11 25.46
CA MET A 7 35.45 -32.67 24.53
C MET A 7 34.62 -31.63 23.76
N GLU A 8 34.70 -30.35 24.18
CA GLU A 8 33.99 -29.21 23.59
C GLU A 8 34.63 -28.70 22.28
N MET A 9 35.84 -29.15 21.93
CA MET A 9 36.65 -28.51 20.87
C MET A 9 36.45 -29.10 19.46
N ILE A 10 35.63 -30.16 19.31
CA ILE A 10 35.39 -30.80 18.00
C ILE A 10 34.04 -30.36 17.40
N ILE A 11 33.07 -29.96 18.22
CA ILE A 11 31.71 -29.60 17.77
C ILE A 11 31.68 -28.20 17.12
N CYS A 12 32.70 -27.36 17.38
CA CYS A 12 32.74 -25.97 16.91
C CYS A 12 33.21 -25.82 15.44
N TYR A 13 33.89 -26.80 14.85
CA TYR A 13 34.42 -26.69 13.47
C TYR A 13 33.47 -27.22 12.38
N SER A 14 32.44 -27.99 12.75
CA SER A 14 31.49 -28.59 11.80
C SER A 14 30.25 -27.72 11.51
N LEU A 15 30.05 -26.60 12.23
CA LEU A 15 28.97 -25.65 11.93
C LEU A 15 29.35 -24.55 10.92
N LEU A 16 30.62 -24.47 10.52
CA LEU A 16 31.15 -23.42 9.65
C LEU A 16 31.27 -23.84 8.17
N TRP A 17 30.42 -24.77 7.70
CA TRP A 17 30.36 -25.20 6.29
C TRP A 17 28.96 -25.13 5.66
N ILE A 18 27.94 -24.66 6.39
CA ILE A 18 26.60 -24.42 5.82
C ILE A 18 26.52 -23.01 5.16
N PHE A 19 27.66 -22.35 4.93
CA PHE A 19 27.71 -21.00 4.36
C PHE A 19 27.77 -20.94 2.83
N PHE A 20 27.79 -22.06 2.07
CA PHE A 20 28.18 -21.94 0.65
C PHE A 20 27.45 -22.75 -0.41
N SER A 21 26.27 -23.31 -0.16
CA SER A 21 25.54 -23.95 -1.26
C SER A 21 24.04 -23.93 -1.08
N GLY A 22 23.35 -23.27 -2.01
CA GLY A 22 21.98 -23.62 -2.31
C GLY A 22 21.10 -22.45 -2.69
N ASN A 23 21.22 -22.03 -3.94
CA ASN A 23 20.15 -21.40 -4.72
C ASN A 23 19.55 -20.13 -4.13
N GLY A 24 20.10 -18.99 -4.56
CA GLY A 24 19.30 -17.79 -4.74
C GLY A 24 18.14 -18.10 -5.69
N CYS A 25 17.05 -18.62 -5.13
CA CYS A 25 15.73 -18.43 -5.69
C CYS A 25 15.45 -16.95 -5.48
N PHE A 26 15.90 -16.15 -6.45
CA PHE A 26 15.57 -14.74 -6.58
C PHE A 26 14.08 -14.69 -6.89
N PHE A 27 13.26 -14.98 -5.88
CA PHE A 27 11.86 -14.61 -5.85
C PHE A 27 11.89 -13.10 -5.88
N SER A 28 11.73 -12.54 -7.08
CA SER A 28 11.20 -11.19 -7.24
C SER A 28 9.88 -11.18 -6.50
N SER A 29 9.93 -10.77 -5.22
CA SER A 29 8.73 -10.55 -4.43
C SER A 29 7.91 -9.54 -5.23
N PRO A 30 6.71 -9.90 -5.73
CA PRO A 30 5.87 -8.92 -6.37
C PRO A 30 5.62 -7.85 -5.33
N LYS A 31 6.11 -6.63 -5.56
CA LYS A 31 5.92 -5.48 -4.67
C LYS A 31 4.50 -5.54 -4.12
N GLU A 32 4.40 -5.82 -2.82
CA GLU A 32 3.14 -6.00 -2.13
C GLU A 32 2.32 -4.73 -2.33
N PHE A 33 1.05 -4.89 -2.67
CA PHE A 33 0.19 -3.74 -2.90
C PHE A 33 -0.07 -3.06 -1.56
N ILE A 34 0.45 -1.85 -1.38
CA ILE A 34 0.23 -1.03 -0.18
C ILE A 34 -0.68 0.16 -0.57
N PRO A 35 -2.02 -0.01 -0.51
CA PRO A 35 -2.98 1.05 -0.87
C PRO A 35 -2.96 2.24 0.08
N LEU A 36 -2.47 2.02 1.30
CA LEU A 36 -2.48 2.99 2.37
C LEU A 36 -1.13 3.68 2.45
N ASN A 37 -1.13 4.99 2.19
CA ASN A 37 0.01 5.81 2.54
C ASN A 37 -0.02 6.06 4.05
N SER A 38 1.11 5.84 4.73
CA SER A 38 1.25 6.01 6.18
C SER A 38 1.03 7.45 6.68
N SER A 39 0.98 8.43 5.77
CA SER A 39 0.81 9.85 6.11
C SER A 39 -0.57 10.41 5.76
N GLN A 40 -1.31 9.81 4.83
CA GLN A 40 -2.64 10.29 4.42
C GLN A 40 -3.44 9.23 3.66
N VAL A 41 -4.76 9.27 3.83
CA VAL A 41 -5.73 8.49 3.04
C VAL A 41 -6.11 9.31 1.82
N VAL A 42 -5.68 8.88 0.64
CA VAL A 42 -6.06 9.54 -0.61
C VAL A 42 -7.47 9.09 -1.02
N PHE A 43 -8.34 10.05 -1.29
CA PHE A 43 -9.70 9.85 -1.76
C PHE A 43 -9.90 10.48 -3.14
N TRP A 44 -10.17 9.66 -4.16
CA TRP A 44 -10.45 10.12 -5.53
C TRP A 44 -11.93 10.36 -5.76
N ASP A 45 -12.26 11.57 -6.18
CA ASP A 45 -13.63 11.98 -6.53
C ASP A 45 -13.66 12.81 -7.84
N ARG A 46 -14.84 12.89 -8.47
CA ARG A 46 -15.08 13.69 -9.68
C ARG A 46 -14.88 15.19 -9.45
N GLN A 47 -15.22 15.69 -8.25
CA GLN A 47 -15.23 17.10 -7.87
C GLN A 47 -15.87 18.00 -8.96
N THR A 48 -17.20 17.97 -9.06
CA THR A 48 -17.95 19.04 -9.77
C THR A 48 -17.92 20.31 -8.91
N ALA A 49 -18.09 21.52 -9.49
CA ALA A 49 -17.87 22.78 -8.76
C ALA A 49 -18.62 22.86 -7.41
N GLU A 50 -19.88 22.40 -7.36
CA GLU A 50 -20.69 22.38 -6.15
C GLU A 50 -20.31 21.23 -5.19
N SER A 51 -20.08 20.02 -5.71
CA SER A 51 -19.73 18.85 -4.88
C SER A 51 -18.30 18.93 -4.32
N ALA A 52 -17.39 19.61 -5.00
CA ALA A 52 -16.00 19.75 -4.59
C ALA A 52 -15.87 20.48 -3.25
N VAL A 53 -16.63 21.57 -3.09
CA VAL A 53 -16.65 22.35 -1.84
C VAL A 53 -17.24 21.49 -0.72
N PHE A 54 -18.39 20.85 -0.97
CA PHE A 54 -19.05 19.99 0.02
C PHE A 54 -18.16 18.84 0.50
N ILE A 55 -17.58 18.07 -0.43
CA ILE A 55 -16.73 16.92 -0.11
C ILE A 55 -15.46 17.36 0.63
N LYS A 56 -14.87 18.49 0.22
CA LYS A 56 -13.70 19.05 0.91
C LYS A 56 -14.03 19.49 2.33
N THR A 57 -15.17 20.15 2.53
CA THR A 57 -15.65 20.53 3.88
C THR A 57 -15.84 19.30 4.75
N LYS A 58 -16.48 18.24 4.24
CA LYS A 58 -16.67 17.00 5.00
C LYS A 58 -15.36 16.27 5.32
N ALA A 59 -14.41 16.25 4.40
CA ALA A 59 -13.09 15.71 4.67
C ALA A 59 -12.34 16.50 5.76
N ASN A 60 -12.47 17.83 5.76
CA ASN A 60 -11.88 18.67 6.79
C ASN A 60 -12.53 18.42 8.17
N GLU A 61 -13.87 18.39 8.24
CA GLU A 61 -14.59 18.05 9.47
C GLU A 61 -14.15 16.69 10.03
N PHE A 62 -13.99 15.68 9.16
CA PHE A 62 -13.50 14.36 9.55
C PHE A 62 -12.06 14.44 10.11
N ASN A 63 -11.17 15.16 9.44
CA ASN A 63 -9.77 15.31 9.87
C ASN A 63 -9.63 16.04 11.21
N GLU A 64 -10.54 16.96 11.52
CA GLU A 64 -10.58 17.66 12.80
C GLU A 64 -11.08 16.76 13.94
N GLN A 65 -12.04 15.88 13.66
CA GLN A 65 -12.66 15.02 14.65
C GLN A 65 -11.90 13.71 14.89
N CYS A 66 -11.15 13.23 13.89
CA CYS A 66 -10.45 11.96 13.95
C CYS A 66 -8.93 12.18 13.95
N PRO A 67 -8.28 12.26 15.13
CA PRO A 67 -6.82 12.30 15.23
C PRO A 67 -6.25 10.95 14.80
N GLY A 68 -5.87 10.86 13.52
CA GLY A 68 -5.42 9.65 12.87
C GLY A 68 -4.84 9.97 11.50
N LEU A 69 -5.09 9.10 10.53
CA LEU A 69 -4.67 9.33 9.14
C LEU A 69 -5.60 10.36 8.47
N PRO A 70 -5.08 11.54 8.07
CA PRO A 70 -5.91 12.55 7.44
C PRO A 70 -6.34 12.11 6.05
N VAL A 71 -7.59 12.41 5.69
CA VAL A 71 -8.16 12.19 4.35
C VAL A 71 -7.81 13.38 3.46
N LYS A 72 -7.19 13.09 2.32
CA LYS A 72 -6.91 14.04 1.24
C LYS A 72 -7.79 13.73 0.04
N VAL A 73 -8.67 14.65 -0.29
CA VAL A 73 -9.53 14.56 -1.47
C VAL A 73 -8.78 15.04 -2.71
N GLU A 74 -8.69 14.23 -3.76
CA GLU A 74 -8.09 14.57 -5.04
C GLU A 74 -9.12 14.49 -6.16
N LYS A 75 -9.12 15.50 -7.04
CA LYS A 75 -9.92 15.49 -8.27
C LYS A 75 -9.34 14.46 -9.24
N ALA A 76 -10.13 13.46 -9.58
CA ALA A 76 -9.73 12.38 -10.48
C ALA A 76 -10.34 12.46 -11.89
N GLY A 77 -11.07 13.55 -12.20
CA GLY A 77 -11.61 13.83 -13.54
C GLY A 77 -13.12 13.56 -13.66
N GLY A 78 -13.66 13.62 -14.88
CA GLY A 78 -15.05 13.24 -15.19
C GLY A 78 -15.30 11.72 -15.01
N TYR A 79 -16.55 11.26 -15.18
CA TYR A 79 -16.91 9.83 -14.98
C TYR A 79 -16.08 8.86 -15.83
N ALA A 80 -15.90 9.15 -17.11
CA ALA A 80 -15.08 8.32 -18.00
C ALA A 80 -13.60 8.33 -17.59
N GLU A 81 -13.10 9.46 -17.08
CA GLU A 81 -11.70 9.62 -16.67
C GLU A 81 -11.41 8.90 -15.37
N ILE A 82 -12.29 9.03 -14.36
CA ILE A 82 -12.15 8.35 -13.08
C ILE A 82 -12.26 6.83 -13.26
N PHE A 83 -13.19 6.36 -14.10
CA PHE A 83 -13.31 4.93 -14.42
C PHE A 83 -12.05 4.38 -15.09
N ARG A 84 -11.52 5.09 -16.10
CA ARG A 84 -10.25 4.72 -16.75
C ARG A 84 -9.08 4.74 -15.78
N LYS A 85 -8.99 5.76 -14.92
CA LYS A 85 -7.92 5.91 -13.92
C LYS A 85 -7.97 4.78 -12.90
N VAL A 86 -9.16 4.43 -12.40
CA VAL A 86 -9.34 3.31 -11.47
C VAL A 86 -8.98 1.99 -12.16
N SER A 87 -9.48 1.75 -13.37
CA SER A 87 -9.18 0.53 -14.14
C SER A 87 -7.68 0.35 -14.40
N ALA A 88 -7.00 1.41 -14.83
CA ALA A 88 -5.55 1.40 -15.02
C ALA A 88 -4.80 1.19 -13.68
N SER A 89 -5.26 1.81 -12.60
CA SER A 89 -4.65 1.66 -11.26
C SER A 89 -4.85 0.26 -10.67
N ILE A 90 -5.94 -0.44 -11.01
CA ILE A 90 -6.14 -1.86 -10.66
C ILE A 90 -5.06 -2.72 -11.33
N GLN A 91 -4.90 -2.57 -12.65
CA GLN A 91 -3.89 -3.32 -13.41
C GLN A 91 -2.47 -3.01 -12.91
N ALA A 92 -2.20 -1.75 -12.57
CA ALA A 92 -0.91 -1.29 -12.06
C ALA A 92 -0.66 -1.61 -10.58
N ARG A 93 -1.67 -2.12 -9.84
CA ARG A 93 -1.65 -2.29 -8.37
C ARG A 93 -1.22 -1.00 -7.66
N LYS A 94 -1.86 0.13 -8.00
CA LYS A 94 -1.58 1.47 -7.46
C LYS A 94 -2.87 2.26 -7.19
N LEU A 95 -3.90 1.60 -6.67
CA LEU A 95 -5.11 2.31 -6.27
C LEU A 95 -4.87 3.18 -5.03
N PRO A 96 -5.60 4.30 -4.92
CA PRO A 96 -5.69 5.03 -3.66
C PRO A 96 -6.43 4.19 -2.61
N ALA A 97 -6.39 4.66 -1.37
CA ALA A 97 -7.15 4.08 -0.28
C ALA A 97 -8.67 4.09 -0.54
N LEU A 98 -9.18 5.15 -1.18
CA LEU A 98 -10.59 5.30 -1.53
C LEU A 98 -10.72 5.89 -2.94
N ALA A 99 -11.60 5.34 -3.77
CA ALA A 99 -11.97 5.89 -5.07
C ALA A 99 -13.45 5.69 -5.35
N VAL A 100 -14.13 6.74 -5.81
CA VAL A 100 -15.48 6.64 -6.36
C VAL A 100 -15.37 6.35 -7.85
N SER A 101 -15.98 5.27 -8.33
CA SER A 101 -16.05 4.99 -9.76
C SER A 101 -17.48 4.58 -10.10
N TYR A 102 -18.17 5.45 -10.84
CA TYR A 102 -19.45 5.12 -11.44
C TYR A 102 -19.20 4.71 -12.88
N GLU A 103 -19.72 3.54 -13.26
CA GLU A 103 -19.86 3.18 -14.66
C GLU A 103 -20.95 4.09 -15.26
N SER A 104 -20.63 4.77 -16.37
CA SER A 104 -21.60 5.60 -17.07
C SER A 104 -22.58 4.69 -17.80
N MET A 105 -23.68 4.31 -17.16
CA MET A 105 -24.86 3.86 -17.90
C MET A 105 -25.57 5.09 -18.48
N THR A 106 -25.01 5.62 -19.56
CA THR A 106 -25.77 6.43 -20.52
C THR A 106 -25.99 5.54 -21.73
N SER A 107 -26.99 4.66 -21.63
CA SER A 107 -27.71 4.20 -22.80
C SER A 107 -28.76 5.26 -23.13
N GLU A 108 -28.33 6.28 -23.87
CA GLU A 108 -29.17 7.10 -24.77
C GLU A 108 -28.32 7.51 -25.98
#